data_AF-A0A257RXT2-F1
#
_entry.id   AF-A0A257RXT2-F1
#
_cell.length_a   1.000
_cell.length_b   1.000
_cell.length_c   1.000
_cell.angle_alpha   90.00
_cell.angle_beta   90.00
_cell.angle_gamma   90.00
#
_symmetry.space_group_name_H-M   'P 1'
#
loop_
_entity.id
_entity.type
_entity.pdbx_description
1 polymer ?
#
loop_
_entity_poly.entity_id
_entity_poly.type
_entity_poly.pdbx_seq_one_letter_code
_entity_poly.pdbx_strand_id
1 'polypeptide(L)'
;MAGFLGASPREAVATLVASHGTTWVIDRCIEVLTKGEIDGEFLVGLSGQHARHVLQGREGGVEGYWPRVWSLRAFLYSWEPRASSVVIASLKDESWRVREMALKVMIRRQLPVSDSRRALLARDPIARVRVALERLAP
;
A
#
# COMPACT_ATOMS: atom_id res chain seq x y z
N MET A 1 -8.07 31.23 -10.93
CA MET A 1 -7.29 29.98 -11.12
C MET A 1 -7.37 29.20 -9.82
N ALA A 2 -8.21 28.15 -9.79
CA ALA A 2 -8.45 27.38 -8.57
C ALA A 2 -7.20 26.55 -8.23
N GLY A 3 -6.63 26.76 -7.04
CA GLY A 3 -5.58 25.89 -6.51
C GLY A 3 -6.13 24.48 -6.39
N PHE A 4 -5.47 23.52 -7.03
CA PHE A 4 -5.80 22.11 -6.91
C PHE A 4 -5.43 21.69 -5.48
N LEU A 5 -6.38 21.76 -4.55
CA LEU A 5 -6.28 21.04 -3.28
C LEU A 5 -6.08 19.57 -3.66
N GLY A 6 -4.88 19.04 -3.45
CA GLY A 6 -4.55 17.68 -3.85
C GLY A 6 -5.52 16.71 -3.20
N ALA A 7 -6.20 15.89 -4.03
CA ALA A 7 -7.15 14.89 -3.55
C ALA A 7 -6.52 14.04 -2.44
N SER A 8 -7.26 13.81 -1.37
CA SER A 8 -6.83 12.90 -0.32
C SER A 8 -6.63 11.48 -0.90
N PRO A 9 -5.81 10.61 -0.28
CA PRO A 9 -5.64 9.25 -0.76
C PRO A 9 -6.95 8.46 -0.90
N ARG A 10 -7.96 8.76 -0.07
CA ARG A 10 -9.28 8.14 -0.18
C ARG A 10 -10.00 8.59 -1.46
N GLU A 11 -10.03 9.89 -1.71
CA GLU A 11 -10.67 10.46 -2.90
C GLU A 11 -9.99 9.99 -4.18
N ALA A 12 -8.66 9.97 -4.20
CA ALA A 12 -7.87 9.45 -5.31
C ALA A 12 -8.25 8.00 -5.68
N VAL A 13 -8.34 7.11 -4.69
CA VAL A 13 -8.76 5.72 -4.91
C VAL A 13 -10.22 5.64 -5.34
N ALA A 14 -11.10 6.44 -4.74
CA ALA A 14 -12.51 6.48 -5.13
C ALA A 14 -12.69 6.93 -6.59
N THR A 15 -11.93 7.94 -7.04
CA THR A 15 -11.92 8.38 -8.44
C THR A 15 -11.45 7.27 -9.38
N LEU A 16 -10.35 6.58 -9.06
CA LEU A 16 -9.87 5.46 -9.88
C LEU A 16 -10.90 4.32 -9.97
N VAL A 17 -11.54 3.99 -8.84
CA VAL A 17 -12.61 2.98 -8.82
C VAL A 17 -13.81 3.42 -9.65
N ALA A 18 -14.20 4.70 -9.61
CA ALA A 18 -15.29 5.22 -10.42
C ALA A 18 -14.97 5.17 -11.93
N SER A 19 -13.71 5.39 -12.32
CA SER A 19 -13.29 5.41 -13.72
C SER A 19 -13.01 4.02 -14.31
N HIS A 20 -12.48 3.08 -13.51
CA HIS A 20 -11.97 1.80 -14.02
C HIS A 20 -12.57 0.57 -13.32
N GLY A 21 -13.30 0.75 -12.23
CA GLY A 21 -13.84 -0.33 -11.42
C GLY A 21 -12.88 -0.83 -10.34
N THR A 22 -13.45 -1.43 -9.29
CA THR A 22 -12.70 -1.97 -8.14
C THR A 22 -11.68 -3.03 -8.55
N THR A 23 -12.10 -4.01 -9.34
CA THR A 23 -11.25 -5.15 -9.73
C THR A 23 -9.98 -4.70 -10.45
N TRP A 24 -10.10 -3.73 -11.37
CA TRP A 24 -8.96 -3.15 -12.06
C TRP A 24 -7.96 -2.48 -11.10
N VAL A 25 -8.44 -1.69 -10.14
CA VAL A 25 -7.58 -1.06 -9.12
C VAL A 25 -6.87 -2.12 -8.27
N ILE A 26 -7.58 -3.20 -7.90
CA ILE A 26 -7.00 -4.30 -7.12
C ILE A 26 -5.94 -5.05 -7.94
N ASP A 27 -6.19 -5.34 -9.22
CA ASP A 27 -5.23 -5.99 -10.11
C ASP A 27 -3.93 -5.20 -10.23
N ARG A 28 -4.03 -3.90 -10.55
CA ARG A 28 -2.87 -3.02 -10.67
C ARG A 28 -2.07 -2.93 -9.36
N CYS A 29 -2.75 -2.90 -8.21
CA CYS A 29 -2.07 -2.94 -6.91
C CYS A 29 -1.32 -4.27 -6.68
N ILE A 30 -1.94 -5.40 -7.03
CA ILE A 30 -1.32 -6.72 -6.90
C ILE A 30 -0.11 -6.83 -7.82
N GLU A 31 -0.19 -6.34 -9.05
CA GLU A 31 0.92 -6.36 -10.03
C GLU A 31 2.12 -5.56 -9.52
N VAL A 32 1.91 -4.36 -8.98
CA VAL A 32 2.98 -3.58 -8.33
C VAL A 32 3.62 -4.35 -7.18
N LEU A 33 2.81 -5.01 -6.33
CA LEU A 33 3.30 -5.68 -5.13
C LEU A 33 3.95 -7.05 -5.36
N THR A 34 3.65 -7.70 -6.49
CA THR A 34 4.13 -9.06 -6.79
C THR A 34 5.16 -9.10 -7.90
N LYS A 35 5.02 -8.24 -8.92
CA LYS A 35 5.89 -8.22 -10.10
C LYS A 35 6.74 -6.94 -10.19
N GLY A 36 6.40 -5.90 -9.44
CA GLY A 36 7.03 -4.58 -9.58
C GLY A 36 6.59 -3.82 -10.84
N GLU A 37 5.52 -4.28 -11.53
CA GLU A 37 5.05 -3.66 -12.77
C GLU A 37 4.32 -2.34 -12.52
N ILE A 38 5.02 -1.23 -12.73
CA ILE A 38 4.52 0.11 -12.46
C ILE A 38 4.00 0.77 -13.75
N ASP A 39 2.72 1.15 -13.70
CA ASP A 39 2.10 2.03 -14.69
C ASP A 39 2.11 3.45 -14.12
N GLY A 40 2.69 4.39 -14.87
CA GLY A 40 2.87 5.76 -14.40
C GLY A 40 1.56 6.51 -14.20
N GLU A 41 0.57 6.32 -15.08
CA GLU A 41 -0.72 7.00 -14.98
C GLU A 41 -1.50 6.53 -13.77
N PHE A 42 -1.54 5.22 -13.54
CA PHE A 42 -2.10 4.60 -12.35
C PHE A 42 -1.45 5.12 -11.07
N LEU A 43 -0.11 5.19 -11.04
CA LEU A 43 0.64 5.67 -9.89
C LEU A 43 0.34 7.15 -9.59
N VAL A 44 0.25 7.97 -10.64
CA VAL A 44 -0.19 9.37 -10.56
C VAL A 44 -1.63 9.48 -10.10
N GLY A 45 -2.53 8.60 -10.55
CA GLY A 45 -3.90 8.52 -10.06
C GLY A 45 -3.96 8.26 -8.56
N LEU A 46 -3.09 7.40 -8.02
CA LEU A 46 -3.06 7.06 -6.58
C LEU A 46 -2.46 8.14 -5.67
N SER A 47 -1.49 8.92 -6.16
CA SER A 47 -0.65 9.79 -5.30
C SER A 47 -0.31 11.16 -5.88
N GLY A 48 -0.89 11.52 -7.03
CA GLY A 48 -0.78 12.84 -7.64
C GLY A 48 0.67 13.29 -7.86
N GLN A 49 0.97 14.51 -7.40
CA GLN A 49 2.30 15.13 -7.58
C GLN A 49 3.44 14.31 -6.97
N HIS A 50 3.19 13.54 -5.90
CA HIS A 50 4.24 12.73 -5.26
C HIS A 50 4.67 11.58 -6.18
N ALA A 51 3.72 10.96 -6.89
CA ALA A 51 4.05 9.94 -7.89
C ALA A 51 4.86 10.52 -9.04
N ARG A 52 4.58 11.75 -9.49
CA ARG A 52 5.38 12.40 -10.54
C ARG A 52 6.84 12.57 -10.11
N HIS A 53 7.10 12.95 -8.86
CA HIS A 53 8.47 13.04 -8.35
C HIS A 53 9.18 11.68 -8.33
N VAL A 54 8.48 10.63 -7.89
CA VAL A 54 9.02 9.26 -7.90
C VAL A 54 9.27 8.76 -9.32
N LEU A 55 8.37 9.02 -10.27
CA LEU A 55 8.55 8.67 -11.68
C LEU A 55 9.74 9.41 -12.33
N GLN A 56 10.14 10.56 -11.79
CA GLN A 56 11.34 11.30 -12.18
C GLN A 56 12.62 10.79 -11.48
N GLY A 57 12.57 9.64 -10.80
CA GLY A 57 13.72 9.00 -10.14
C GLY A 57 14.02 9.52 -8.73
N ARG A 58 13.19 10.41 -8.17
CA ARG A 58 13.38 10.88 -6.79
C ARG A 58 12.91 9.82 -5.80
N GLU A 59 13.43 9.89 -4.57
CA GLU A 59 13.02 9.01 -3.46
C GLU A 59 13.17 7.51 -3.77
N GLY A 60 14.22 7.16 -4.53
CA GLY A 60 14.50 5.79 -4.97
C GLY A 60 13.81 5.39 -6.28
N GLY A 61 13.01 6.29 -6.87
CA GLY A 61 12.37 6.04 -8.15
C GLY A 61 11.29 4.95 -8.10
N VAL A 62 10.95 4.41 -9.27
CA VAL A 62 9.99 3.30 -9.40
C VAL A 62 10.46 2.02 -8.70
N GLU A 63 11.76 1.83 -8.57
CA GLU A 63 12.36 0.72 -7.80
C GLU A 63 12.31 0.94 -6.28
N GLY A 64 12.01 2.17 -5.85
CA GLY A 64 11.84 2.52 -4.45
C GLY A 64 10.62 1.85 -3.81
N TYR A 65 10.45 2.06 -2.51
CA TYR A 65 9.35 1.43 -1.77
C TYR A 65 8.00 2.14 -1.91
N TRP A 66 7.98 3.38 -2.42
CA TRP A 66 6.76 4.19 -2.46
C TRP A 66 5.63 3.60 -3.30
N PRO A 67 5.87 3.06 -4.50
CA PRO A 67 4.84 2.38 -5.26
C PRO A 67 4.13 1.29 -4.46
N ARG A 68 4.91 0.43 -3.76
CA ARG A 68 4.36 -0.64 -2.92
C ARG A 68 3.55 -0.09 -1.73
N VAL A 69 4.01 0.99 -1.10
CA VAL A 69 3.27 1.65 -0.01
C VAL A 69 1.94 2.22 -0.51
N TRP A 70 1.92 2.84 -1.69
CA TRP A 70 0.70 3.43 -2.24
C TRP A 70 -0.30 2.36 -2.69
N SER A 71 0.16 1.26 -3.29
CA SER A 71 -0.67 0.11 -3.62
C SER A 71 -1.30 -0.52 -2.37
N LEU A 72 -0.53 -0.76 -1.29
CA LEU A 72 -1.11 -1.23 -0.04
C LEU A 72 -2.09 -0.22 0.56
N ARG A 73 -1.80 1.09 0.48
CA ARG A 73 -2.71 2.12 0.98
C ARG A 73 -4.04 2.13 0.23
N ALA A 74 -4.04 1.82 -1.07
CA ALA A 74 -5.29 1.70 -1.84
C ALA A 74 -6.24 0.66 -1.23
N PHE A 75 -5.69 -0.42 -0.67
CA PHE A 75 -6.45 -1.46 0.03
C PHE A 75 -7.18 -1.00 1.29
N LEU A 76 -6.86 0.18 1.84
CA LEU A 76 -7.63 0.79 2.94
C LEU A 76 -8.99 1.33 2.48
N TYR A 77 -9.11 1.67 1.19
CA TYR A 77 -10.28 2.36 0.63
C TYR A 77 -11.05 1.52 -0.39
N SER A 78 -10.36 0.65 -1.14
CA SER A 78 -10.95 -0.34 -2.04
C SER A 78 -10.47 -1.75 -1.67
N TRP A 79 -11.27 -2.80 -1.79
CA TRP A 79 -10.86 -4.13 -1.30
C TRP A 79 -11.57 -5.30 -1.97
N GLU A 80 -10.81 -6.36 -2.22
CA GLU A 80 -11.31 -7.70 -2.56
C GLU A 80 -10.53 -8.76 -1.76
N PRO A 81 -11.17 -9.85 -1.27
CA PRO A 81 -10.51 -10.87 -0.45
C PRO A 81 -9.26 -11.49 -1.08
N ARG A 82 -9.16 -11.57 -2.41
CA ARG A 82 -8.00 -12.11 -3.12
C ARG A 82 -6.70 -11.32 -2.89
N ALA A 83 -6.78 -10.05 -2.47
CA ALA A 83 -5.61 -9.25 -2.11
C ALA A 83 -4.99 -9.65 -0.75
N SER A 84 -5.64 -10.53 0.02
CA SER A 84 -5.15 -10.94 1.35
C SER A 84 -3.74 -11.55 1.30
N SER A 85 -3.48 -12.41 0.32
CA SER A 85 -2.20 -13.12 0.20
C SER A 85 -1.04 -12.15 -0.01
N VAL A 86 -1.22 -11.14 -0.88
CA VAL A 86 -0.17 -10.15 -1.15
C VAL A 86 0.05 -9.22 0.03
N VAL A 87 -1.00 -8.82 0.75
CA VAL A 87 -0.88 -8.01 1.98
C VAL A 87 -0.08 -8.76 3.04
N ILE A 88 -0.37 -10.04 3.27
CA ILE A 88 0.36 -10.87 4.23
C ILE A 88 1.81 -11.07 3.78
N ALA A 89 2.05 -11.28 2.48
CA ALA A 89 3.40 -11.40 1.93
C ALA A 89 4.23 -10.12 2.15
N SER A 90 3.61 -8.93 2.02
CA SER A 90 4.26 -7.64 2.26
C SER A 90 4.77 -7.42 3.69
N LEU A 91 4.38 -8.25 4.67
CA LEU A 91 5.00 -8.25 6.00
C LEU A 91 6.47 -8.70 5.99
N LYS A 92 6.97 -9.25 4.88
CA LYS A 92 8.37 -9.63 4.68
C LYS A 92 9.18 -8.59 3.92
N ASP A 93 8.56 -7.51 3.45
CA ASP A 93 9.25 -6.49 2.64
C ASP A 93 10.42 -5.89 3.41
N GLU A 94 11.51 -5.58 2.71
CA GLU A 94 12.71 -4.96 3.29
C GLU A 94 12.40 -3.56 3.88
N SER A 95 11.48 -2.82 3.25
CA SER A 95 11.08 -1.50 3.69
C SER A 95 10.12 -1.59 4.85
N TRP A 96 10.53 -1.02 5.98
CA TRP A 96 9.69 -0.93 7.17
C TRP A 96 8.37 -0.20 6.90
N ARG A 97 8.35 0.72 5.93
CA ARG A 97 7.16 1.49 5.57
C ARG A 97 6.12 0.62 4.87
N VAL A 98 6.57 -0.35 4.07
CA VAL A 98 5.70 -1.35 3.44
C VAL A 98 5.12 -2.27 4.50
N ARG A 99 5.96 -2.79 5.42
CA ARG A 99 5.50 -3.62 6.55
C ARG A 99 4.49 -2.88 7.44
N GLU A 100 4.75 -1.62 7.78
CA GLU A 100 3.82 -0.78 8.56
C GLU A 100 2.49 -0.59 7.84
N MET A 101 2.49 -0.34 6.53
CA MET A 101 1.26 -0.17 5.75
C MET A 101 0.47 -1.48 5.63
N ALA A 102 1.15 -2.60 5.41
CA ALA A 102 0.52 -3.91 5.37
C ALA A 102 -0.22 -4.22 6.68
N LEU A 103 0.40 -3.96 7.84
CA LEU A 103 -0.25 -4.11 9.15
C LEU A 103 -1.51 -3.24 9.29
N LYS A 104 -1.49 -1.99 8.81
CA LYS A 104 -2.69 -1.13 8.82
C LYS A 104 -3.83 -1.70 7.97
N VAL A 105 -3.50 -2.28 6.82
CA VAL A 105 -4.49 -2.94 5.95
C VAL A 105 -5.04 -4.18 6.64
N MET A 106 -4.18 -5.01 7.22
CA MET A 106 -4.61 -6.20 7.97
C MET A 106 -5.56 -5.83 9.12
N ILE A 107 -5.26 -4.77 9.88
CA ILE A 107 -6.16 -4.27 10.93
C ILE A 107 -7.51 -3.86 10.32
N ARG A 108 -7.49 -3.04 9.27
CA ARG A 108 -8.71 -2.51 8.64
C ARG A 108 -9.61 -3.59 8.04
N ARG A 109 -8.99 -4.66 7.53
CA ARG A 109 -9.63 -5.78 6.83
C ARG A 109 -9.75 -7.03 7.67
N GLN A 110 -9.33 -6.97 8.94
CA GLN A 110 -9.37 -8.07 9.91
C GLN A 110 -8.71 -9.35 9.37
N LEU A 111 -7.54 -9.20 8.76
CA LEU A 111 -6.79 -10.33 8.20
C LEU A 111 -5.99 -11.05 9.29
N PRO A 112 -5.94 -12.39 9.25
CA PRO A 112 -5.18 -13.16 10.22
C PRO A 112 -3.67 -12.98 10.01
N VAL A 113 -2.91 -13.09 11.10
CA VAL A 113 -1.45 -13.20 11.08
C VAL A 113 -1.05 -14.49 11.80
N SER A 114 -0.08 -15.22 11.25
CA SER A 114 0.43 -16.41 11.94
C SER A 114 1.23 -16.03 13.19
N ASP A 115 1.21 -16.88 14.22
CA ASP A 115 1.98 -16.66 15.45
C ASP A 115 3.48 -16.48 15.17
N SER A 116 4.02 -17.27 14.23
CA SER A 116 5.41 -17.15 13.79
C SER A 116 5.71 -15.78 13.18
N ARG A 117 4.80 -15.24 12.36
CA ARG A 117 4.96 -13.91 11.76
C ARG A 117 4.80 -12.82 12.80
N ARG A 118 3.86 -12.96 13.73
CA ARG A 118 3.66 -12.05 14.86
C ARG A 118 4.91 -11.98 15.73
N ALA A 119 5.50 -13.13 16.09
CA ALA A 119 6.70 -13.21 16.91
C ALA A 119 7.93 -12.55 16.24
N LEU A 120 8.04 -12.64 14.92
CA LEU A 120 9.09 -11.94 14.16
C LEU A 120 8.87 -10.42 14.16
N LEU A 121 7.65 -9.96 13.86
CA LEU A 121 7.32 -8.53 13.82
C LEU A 121 7.40 -7.86 15.20
N ALA A 122 7.15 -8.61 16.28
CA ALA A 122 7.33 -8.12 17.65
C ALA A 122 8.80 -7.77 17.95
N ARG A 123 9.75 -8.33 17.18
CA ARG A 123 11.18 -8.04 17.27
C ARG A 123 11.70 -7.23 16.08
N ASP A 124 10.81 -6.68 15.25
CA ASP A 124 11.20 -5.83 14.12
C ASP A 124 12.08 -4.68 14.65
N PRO A 125 13.21 -4.35 14.00
CA PRO A 125 14.10 -3.29 14.48
C PRO A 125 13.38 -1.92 14.55
N ILE A 126 12.34 -1.71 13.75
CA ILE A 126 11.66 -0.43 13.64
C ILE A 126 10.47 -0.35 14.61
N ALA A 127 10.58 0.55 15.58
CA ALA A 127 9.56 0.76 16.62
C ALA A 127 8.16 1.02 16.04
N ARG A 128 8.05 1.72 14.92
CA ARG A 128 6.76 1.99 14.27
C ARG A 128 6.06 0.72 13.77
N VAL A 129 6.82 -0.27 13.31
CA VAL A 129 6.27 -1.57 12.89
C VAL A 129 5.76 -2.33 14.11
N ARG A 130 6.53 -2.34 15.21
CA ARG A 130 6.12 -2.96 16.48
C ARG A 130 4.82 -2.34 17.03
N VAL A 131 4.74 -1.01 17.07
CA VAL A 131 3.52 -0.28 17.50
C VAL A 131 2.33 -0.56 16.58
N ALA A 132 2.55 -0.72 15.27
CA ALA A 132 1.48 -1.11 14.36
C ALA A 132 0.98 -2.54 14.63
N LEU A 133 1.90 -3.47 14.97
CA LEU A 133 1.55 -4.85 15.32
C LEU A 133 0.73 -4.92 16.61
N GLU A 134 1.04 -4.10 17.62
CA GLU A 134 0.29 -4.06 18.90
C GLU A 134 -1.20 -3.73 18.70
N ARG A 135 -1.55 -3.03 17.60
CA ARG A 135 -2.93 -2.69 17.25
C ARG A 135 -3.65 -3.80 16.48
N LEU A 136 -2.92 -4.80 16.00
CA LEU A 136 -3.48 -5.97 15.34
C LEU A 136 -3.93 -6.95 16.44
N ALA A 137 -5.24 -7.08 16.60
CA ALA A 137 -5.87 -8.00 17.55
C ALA A 137 -5.25 -9.41 17.45
N PRO A 138 -5.21 -10.17 18.56
CA PRO A 138 -4.67 -11.53 18.60
C PRO A 138 -5.19 -12.40 17.46
#